data_AF-A0A9E2VHD7-F1
#
_entry.id   AF-A0A9E2VHD7-F1
#
_cell.length_a   1.000
_cell.length_b   1.000
_cell.length_c   1.000
_cell.angle_alpha   90.00
_cell.angle_beta   90.00
_cell.angle_gamma   90.00
#
_symmetry.space_group_name_H-M   'P 1'
#
loop_
_entity.id
_entity.type
_entity.pdbx_description
1 polymer ?
#
loop_
_entity_poly.entity_id
_entity_poly.type
_entity_poly.pdbx_seq_one_letter_code
_entity_poly.pdbx_strand_id
1 'polypeptide(L)' 'MKLKKRTAFKPLEKGQQWQIDNVQLEIVELGKRLTHYRLWRGMKPKGAPVKMSRREEIEAYLKTHRAKLVKA' A
#
# COMPACT_ATOMS: atom_id res chain seq x y z
N MET A 1 -14.15 21.32 20.15
CA MET A 1 -14.89 20.40 19.27
C MET A 1 -14.03 19.17 18.98
N LYS A 2 -14.40 17.98 19.49
CA LYS A 2 -13.66 16.73 19.22
C LYS A 2 -14.03 16.24 17.81
N LEU A 3 -13.18 16.47 16.82
CA LEU A 3 -13.36 15.89 15.50
C LEU A 3 -13.34 14.36 15.65
N LYS A 4 -14.47 13.74 15.27
CA LYS A 4 -14.63 12.29 15.18
C LYS A 4 -13.49 11.76 14.33
N LYS A 5 -12.53 11.06 14.95
CA LYS A 5 -11.42 10.40 14.25
C LYS A 5 -12.06 9.37 13.30
N ARG A 6 -12.29 9.80 12.06
CA ARG A 6 -12.50 8.91 10.91
C ARG A 6 -11.46 7.81 11.07
N THR A 7 -11.90 6.58 11.21
CA THR A 7 -11.07 5.38 11.38
C THR A 7 -9.86 5.52 10.48
N ALA A 8 -8.74 5.94 11.08
CA ALA A 8 -7.60 6.39 10.30
C ALA A 8 -7.08 5.16 9.59
N PHE A 9 -7.20 5.14 8.27
CA PHE A 9 -6.46 4.18 7.47
C PHE A 9 -5.01 4.26 7.97
N LYS A 10 -4.44 3.14 8.42
CA LYS A 10 -3.09 3.16 8.98
C LYS A 10 -2.20 3.88 7.98
N PRO A 11 -1.40 4.85 8.42
CA PRO A 11 -0.51 5.55 7.50
C PRO A 11 0.33 4.49 6.78
N LEU A 12 0.47 4.63 5.46
CA LEU A 12 1.39 3.80 4.70
C LEU A 12 2.77 3.98 5.28
N GLU A 13 3.48 2.87 5.50
CA GLU A 13 4.84 2.84 6.01
C GLU A 13 5.74 2.06 5.08
N LYS A 14 7.02 2.47 5.04
CA LYS A 14 8.05 1.76 4.27
C LYS A 14 8.21 0.36 4.84
N GLY A 15 8.18 -0.65 3.96
CA GLY A 15 8.28 -2.06 4.32
C GLY A 15 6.95 -2.78 4.50
N GLN A 16 5.83 -2.05 4.52
CA GLN A 16 4.51 -2.67 4.61
C GLN A 16 4.20 -3.53 3.39
N GLN A 17 3.63 -4.72 3.63
CA GLN A 17 3.12 -5.60 2.59
C GLN A 17 1.63 -5.78 2.75
N TRP A 18 0.92 -5.54 1.66
CA TRP A 18 -0.51 -5.63 1.52
C TRP A 18 -0.87 -6.75 0.55
N GLN A 19 -1.96 -7.45 0.81
CA GLN A 19 -2.51 -8.45 -0.08
C GLN A 19 -3.90 -8.04 -0.53
N ILE A 20 -4.08 -8.01 -1.83
CA ILE A 20 -5.32 -7.72 -2.55
C ILE A 20 -5.68 -8.98 -3.31
N ASP A 21 -6.62 -9.78 -2.80
CA ASP A 21 -6.98 -11.09 -3.35
C ASP A 21 -5.73 -11.96 -3.62
N ASN A 22 -5.36 -12.12 -4.90
CA ASN A 22 -4.20 -12.90 -5.36
C ASN A 22 -2.94 -12.08 -5.63
N VAL A 23 -2.99 -10.78 -5.37
CA VAL A 23 -1.94 -9.81 -5.68
C VAL A 23 -1.33 -9.32 -4.38
N GLN A 24 -0.01 -9.30 -4.31
CA GLN A 24 0.73 -8.70 -3.22
C GLN A 24 1.28 -7.35 -3.67
N LEU A 25 1.23 -6.39 -2.75
CA LEU A 25 1.74 -5.04 -2.89
C LEU A 25 2.70 -4.76 -1.74
N GLU A 26 3.91 -4.34 -2.04
CA GLU A 26 4.92 -3.98 -1.03
C GLU A 26 5.28 -2.51 -1.18
N ILE A 27 5.20 -1.77 -0.08
CA ILE A 27 5.67 -0.39 -0.01
C ILE A 27 7.20 -0.42 0.12
N VAL A 28 7.89 -0.08 -0.95
CA VAL A 28 9.36 -0.07 -1.01
C VAL A 28 9.90 1.21 -0.36
N GLU A 29 9.26 2.34 -0.63
CA GLU A 29 9.67 3.62 -0.09
C GLU A 29 8.48 4.59 -0.04
N LEU A 30 8.40 5.33 1.06
CA LEU A 30 7.37 6.33 1.28
C LEU A 30 8.00 7.72 1.22
N GLY A 31 7.64 8.50 0.20
CA GLY A 31 7.96 9.93 0.12
C GLY A 31 6.84 10.80 0.70
N LYS A 32 7.03 12.12 0.67
CA LYS A 32 6.04 13.10 1.16
C LYS A 32 4.72 13.09 0.39
N ARG A 33 4.78 12.87 -0.94
CA ARG A 33 3.62 12.85 -1.84
C ARG A 33 3.53 11.56 -2.66
N LEU A 34 4.68 11.05 -3.06
CA LEU A 34 4.79 9.86 -3.90
C LEU A 34 5.23 8.66 -3.06
N THR A 35 4.72 7.50 -3.41
CA THR A 35 5.02 6.22 -2.77
C THR A 35 5.51 5.26 -3.85
N HIS A 36 6.68 4.68 -3.60
CA HIS A 36 7.23 3.61 -4.41
C HIS A 36 6.72 2.28 -3.87
N TYR A 37 6.09 1.51 -4.74
CA TYR A 37 5.55 0.21 -4.39
C TYR A 37 5.85 -0.81 -5.47
N ARG A 38 5.91 -2.07 -5.07
CA ARG A 38 5.99 -3.22 -5.98
C ARG A 38 4.68 -3.95 -5.91
N LEU A 39 4.26 -4.48 -7.05
CA LEU A 39 3.01 -5.23 -7.19
C LEU A 39 3.34 -6.51 -7.95
N TRP A 40 2.92 -7.65 -7.43
CA TRP A 40 3.07 -8.94 -8.11
C TRP A 40 1.91 -9.87 -7.76
N ARG A 41 1.64 -10.84 -8.63
CA ARG A 41 0.61 -11.87 -8.43
C ARG A 41 1.30 -13.23 -8.27
N GLY A 42 0.99 -13.96 -7.21
CA GLY A 42 1.64 -15.25 -6.91
C GLY A 42 3.04 -15.11 -6.31
N MET A 43 3.99 -15.95 -6.74
CA MET A 43 5.37 -15.90 -6.24
C MET A 43 6.05 -14.59 -6.61
N LYS A 44 6.73 -13.95 -5.65
CA LYS A 44 7.47 -12.69 -5.85
C LYS A 44 8.51 -12.88 -6.96
N PRO A 45 8.33 -12.27 -8.15
CA PRO A 45 9.30 -12.41 -9.22
C PRO A 45 10.59 -11.67 -8.85
N LYS A 46 11.74 -12.29 -9.14
CA LYS A 46 13.05 -11.62 -9.04
C LYS A 46 13.06 -10.46 -10.03
N GLY A 47 12.91 -9.23 -9.51
CA GLY A 47 12.84 -8.02 -10.34
C GLY A 47 11.45 -7.44 -10.57
N ALA A 48 10.47 -7.69 -9.69
CA ALA A 48 9.17 -7.01 -9.75
C ALA A 48 9.35 -5.49 -9.93
N PRO A 49 8.72 -4.87 -10.94
CA PRO A 49 8.92 -3.47 -11.24
C PRO A 49 8.45 -2.60 -10.08
N VAL A 50 9.26 -1.61 -9.72
CA VAL A 50 8.86 -0.57 -8.78
C VAL A 50 8.00 0.42 -9.54
N LYS A 51 6.76 0.58 -9.09
CA LYS A 51 5.84 1.61 -9.56
C LYS A 51 5.84 2.77 -8.56
N MET A 52 5.47 3.94 -9.06
CA MET A 52 5.38 5.15 -8.27
C MET A 52 4.00 5.76 -8.47
N SER A 53 3.28 5.98 -7.38
CA SER A 53 1.97 6.63 -7.40
C SER A 53 1.86 7.60 -6.24
N ARG A 54 0.85 8.47 -6.28
CA ARG A 54 0.54 9.32 -5.14
C ARG A 54 0.11 8.47 -3.96
N ARG A 55 0.50 8.88 -2.77
CA ARG A 55 0.12 8.22 -1.51
C ARG A 55 -1.39 8.05 -1.41
N GLU A 56 -2.13 9.12 -1.70
CA GLU A 56 -3.59 9.17 -1.66
C GLU A 56 -4.24 8.14 -2.61
N GLU A 57 -3.66 7.96 -3.79
CA GLU A 57 -4.13 6.97 -4.77
C GLU A 57 -3.89 5.54 -4.26
N ILE A 58 -2.75 5.27 -3.62
CA ILE A 58 -2.48 3.95 -3.02
C ILE A 58 -3.42 3.68 -1.85
N GLU A 59 -3.63 4.65 -0.97
CA GLU A 59 -4.58 4.53 0.15
C GLU A 59 -6.01 4.28 -0.37
N ALA A 60 -6.44 5.01 -1.40
CA ALA A 60 -7.73 4.80 -2.06
C ALA A 60 -7.81 3.42 -2.73
N TYR A 61 -6.77 3.01 -3.46
CA TYR A 61 -6.70 1.72 -4.13
C TYR A 61 -6.78 0.56 -3.13
N LEU A 62 -5.97 0.57 -2.07
CA LEU A 62 -5.99 -0.44 -1.02
C LEU A 62 -7.37 -0.52 -0.34
N LYS A 63 -8.01 0.62 -0.11
CA LYS A 63 -9.35 0.67 0.49
C LYS A 63 -10.43 0.12 -0.45
N THR A 64 -10.43 0.53 -1.72
CA THR A 64 -11.37 0.08 -2.75
C THR A 64 -11.27 -1.43 -2.96
N HIS A 65 -10.04 -1.95 -2.98
CA HIS A 65 -9.77 -3.36 -3.18
C HIS A 65 -9.73 -4.18 -1.88
N ARG A 66 -10.17 -3.62 -0.75
CA ARG A 66 -10.21 -4.28 0.57
C ARG A 66 -8.90 -5.00 0.93
N ALA A 67 -7.78 -4.36 0.63
CA ALA A 67 -6.46 -4.91 0.86
C ALA A 67 -6.25 -5.24 2.35
N LYS A 68 -5.63 -6.38 2.61
CA LYS A 68 -5.26 -6.82 3.95
C LYS A 68 -3.78 -6.56 4.18
N LEU A 69 -3.44 -5.96 5.32
CA LEU A 69 -2.06 -5.80 5.73
C LEU A 69 -1.52 -7.17 6.16
N VAL A 70 -0.52 -7.68 5.46
CA VAL A 70 0.14 -8.97 5.74
C VAL A 70 1.40 -8.75 6.58
N LYS A 71 2.11 -7.65 6.36
CA LYS A 71 3.32 -7.29 7.10
C LYS A 71 3.35 -5.78 7.34
N ALA A 72 3.58 -5.39 8.59
CA ALA A 72 3.85 -4.02 8.99
C ALA A 72 5.35 -3.80 9.14
#